data_AF-A0AAD6JE77-F1
#
_entry.id   AF-A0AAD6JE77-F1
#
_cell.length_a   1.000
_cell.length_b   1.000
_cell.length_c   1.000
_cell.angle_alpha   90.00
_cell.angle_beta   90.00
_cell.angle_gamma   90.00
#
_symmetry.space_group_name_H-M   'P 1'
#
loop_
_entity.id
_entity.type
_entity.pdbx_description
1 polymer ?
#
loop_
_entity_poly.entity_id
_entity_poly.type
_entity_poly.pdbx_seq_one_letter_code
_entity_poly.pdbx_strand_id
1 'polypeptide(L)'
;METAVLLRSSNKLIFNPRHYSPHNFFRLLSSSSISSSSLTPLNPHRSINPLTSRSLPRRRKLIPPSATSSSSSPSFHFNKHHFSTLSPHAIASPHSLDASTVPDEVAAKYGFEKVSGEFIGECKSKAVLFKHKKTGAEVMSVSNDDENKVFGIVFRTPPKDSTGIPHILEHSVLCGSRKYPLKEPFVELLKGSLHTFLNAFTYPDRTCYPVASTNTKDFYNLVDVYLDAVFFPKCVEDYQTFQQEGWHFELNDPSEEISYKGVVFNEMKGVYSQPDNILGRAAQQALFPDNTYGVDSGGDPKVIPKLTFEQFKEFHGKYYHPSNARIWFYGDDDPAERLRILSEYLDMFDASSAPNESRVEQQKLFSEPVRIIEKYPAGDGGDLKKKHMICLNWLLAEKPLDLETELTLGFLDHLMLGTPASPLRKILLESGLGDAIVGGGIEDELLQPQFSIGIERCL
;
A
#
# COMPACT_ATOMS: atom_id res chain seq x y z
N MET A 1 59.76 20.53 18.52
CA MET A 1 59.44 20.75 19.94
C MET A 1 57.95 21.04 20.02
N GLU A 2 57.12 20.33 20.77
CA GLU A 2 57.33 19.08 21.52
C GLU A 2 56.05 18.19 21.50
N THR A 3 56.25 16.92 21.84
CA THR A 3 55.29 15.90 22.30
C THR A 3 54.27 16.41 23.33
N ALA A 4 53.08 15.83 23.54
CA ALA A 4 52.32 14.73 22.89
C ALA A 4 50.82 14.86 23.36
N VAL A 5 49.89 13.90 23.52
CA VAL A 5 49.81 12.42 23.59
C VAL A 5 48.44 11.95 23.05
N LEU A 6 48.31 10.70 22.58
CA LEU A 6 47.03 10.08 22.20
C LEU A 6 46.23 9.59 23.42
N LEU A 7 44.90 9.52 23.29
CA LEU A 7 44.14 8.35 23.75
C LEU A 7 42.97 8.05 22.78
N ARG A 8 42.70 6.76 22.52
CA ARG A 8 41.64 6.27 21.62
C ARG A 8 40.51 5.62 22.40
N SER A 9 39.27 5.94 22.03
CA SER A 9 38.10 5.04 22.11
C SER A 9 37.14 5.46 20.99
N SER A 10 36.78 4.67 19.97
CA SER A 10 36.64 3.22 19.80
C SER A 10 35.33 2.60 20.33
N ASN A 11 34.18 3.18 19.97
CA ASN A 11 32.93 2.43 19.85
C ASN A 11 32.42 2.51 18.40
N LYS A 12 32.34 1.35 17.73
CA LYS A 12 31.69 1.20 16.42
C LYS A 12 30.21 0.92 16.64
N LEU A 13 29.35 1.91 16.39
CA LEU A 13 27.94 1.63 16.09
C LEU A 13 27.84 1.29 14.60
N ILE A 14 27.36 0.09 14.30
CA ILE A 14 27.13 -0.37 12.92
C ILE A 14 25.81 0.28 12.46
N PHE A 15 25.91 1.47 11.85
CA PHE A 15 24.79 2.03 11.11
C PHE A 15 24.54 1.18 9.87
N ASN A 16 23.35 0.60 9.80
CA ASN A 16 22.92 -0.25 8.69
C ASN A 16 22.10 0.61 7.71
N PRO A 17 22.65 0.99 6.54
CA PRO A 17 22.00 1.95 5.65
C PRO A 17 20.82 1.30 4.94
N ARG A 18 19.60 1.49 5.48
CA ARG A 18 18.38 1.19 4.72
C ARG A 18 18.30 2.15 3.53
N HIS A 19 18.22 1.59 2.33
CA HIS A 19 17.96 2.36 1.12
C HIS A 19 16.62 3.09 1.26
N TYR A 20 16.64 4.41 1.04
CA TYR A 20 15.42 5.18 0.81
C TYR A 20 15.03 5.00 -0.66
N SER A 21 13.76 4.63 -0.88
CA SER A 21 13.07 4.57 -2.16
C SER A 21 11.77 5.37 -2.00
N PRO A 22 11.21 6.00 -3.04
CA PRO A 22 10.06 6.91 -2.90
C PRO A 22 8.81 6.32 -2.21
N HIS A 23 8.62 4.99 -2.26
CA HIS A 23 7.47 4.24 -1.72
C HIS A 23 7.11 4.44 -0.22
N ASN A 24 7.86 5.24 0.56
CA ASN A 24 7.64 5.34 2.00
C ASN A 24 6.30 6.02 2.40
N PHE A 25 5.70 6.87 1.55
CA PHE A 25 4.40 7.50 1.86
C PHE A 25 3.28 6.44 1.91
N PHE A 26 3.13 5.64 0.85
CA PHE A 26 2.17 4.54 0.78
C PHE A 26 2.49 3.38 1.73
N ARG A 27 3.76 3.23 2.14
CA ARG A 27 4.15 2.16 3.08
C ARG A 27 3.53 2.30 4.47
N LEU A 28 3.15 3.51 4.89
CA LEU A 28 2.52 3.71 6.19
C LEU A 28 1.07 3.19 6.24
N LEU A 29 0.28 3.40 5.17
CA LEU A 29 -1.03 2.75 5.02
C LEU A 29 -0.89 1.21 5.03
N SER A 30 0.14 0.67 4.37
CA SER A 30 0.41 -0.78 4.40
C SER A 30 0.89 -1.36 5.74
N SER A 31 1.03 -0.54 6.79
CA SER A 31 1.56 -0.95 8.10
C SER A 31 0.49 -1.21 9.18
N SER A 32 -0.78 -0.93 8.89
CA SER A 32 -1.95 -1.12 9.77
C SER A 32 -2.40 -2.58 9.91
N SER A 33 -1.47 -3.49 10.24
CA SER A 33 -1.79 -4.91 10.45
C SER A 33 -2.77 -5.08 11.63
N ILE A 34 -3.97 -5.62 11.36
CA ILE A 34 -5.07 -5.78 12.32
C ILE A 34 -4.59 -6.54 13.58
N SER A 35 -4.39 -5.81 14.68
CA SER A 35 -3.88 -6.36 15.94
C SER A 35 -5.04 -6.78 16.87
N SER A 36 -5.55 -8.00 16.65
CA SER A 36 -6.63 -8.57 17.45
C SER A 36 -6.17 -8.89 18.89
N SER A 37 -6.35 -7.95 19.84
CA SER A 37 -6.07 -8.18 21.26
C SER A 37 -7.09 -7.55 22.21
N SER A 38 -8.26 -8.17 22.35
CA SER A 38 -9.28 -7.84 23.36
C SER A 38 -9.47 -9.01 24.35
N LEU A 39 -8.64 -9.06 25.40
CA LEU A 39 -8.84 -9.93 26.56
C LEU A 39 -8.88 -9.10 27.85
N THR A 40 -9.96 -9.26 28.61
CA THR A 40 -10.29 -8.46 29.80
C THR A 40 -9.41 -8.78 31.00
N PRO A 41 -8.88 -7.78 31.74
CA PRO A 41 -8.17 -8.01 33.00
C PRO A 41 -9.13 -8.31 34.15
N LEU A 42 -8.80 -9.30 35.00
CA LEU A 42 -9.51 -9.60 36.24
C LEU A 42 -8.77 -9.02 37.46
N ASN A 43 -9.54 -8.49 38.42
CA ASN A 43 -9.03 -7.82 39.63
C ASN A 43 -8.28 -8.77 40.61
N PRO A 44 -7.10 -8.38 41.13
CA PRO A 44 -6.35 -9.19 42.10
C PRO A 44 -6.47 -8.69 43.56
N HIS A 45 -7.40 -9.24 44.34
CA HIS A 45 -7.48 -8.97 45.80
C HIS A 45 -7.88 -10.19 46.65
N ARG A 46 -6.89 -10.97 47.11
CA ARG A 46 -6.77 -11.38 48.53
C ARG A 46 -5.43 -12.04 48.86
N SER A 47 -4.95 -11.78 50.07
CA SER A 47 -3.84 -12.49 50.73
C SER A 47 -4.38 -13.36 51.86
N ILE A 48 -3.76 -14.53 52.08
CA ILE A 48 -3.79 -15.37 53.29
C ILE A 48 -2.47 -16.18 53.32
N ASN A 49 -2.01 -16.57 54.51
CA ASN A 49 -0.60 -16.89 54.81
C ASN A 49 -0.38 -18.40 55.16
N PRO A 50 0.77 -18.92 55.68
CA PRO A 50 1.35 -20.18 55.20
C PRO A 50 1.42 -21.34 56.22
N LEU A 51 1.72 -22.56 55.75
CA LEU A 51 2.19 -23.80 56.45
C LEU A 51 2.54 -24.84 55.35
N THR A 52 3.50 -25.78 55.38
CA THR A 52 4.59 -26.16 56.32
C THR A 52 5.78 -26.74 55.50
N SER A 53 6.78 -27.41 56.11
CA SER A 53 7.94 -28.05 55.43
C SER A 53 8.04 -29.57 55.65
N ARG A 54 8.72 -30.31 54.73
CA ARG A 54 9.49 -31.54 55.08
C ARG A 54 10.44 -32.09 53.98
N SER A 55 11.74 -32.09 54.31
CA SER A 55 12.81 -33.09 54.02
C SER A 55 13.00 -33.76 52.62
N LEU A 56 14.14 -33.41 52.01
CA LEU A 56 14.99 -34.13 51.03
C LEU A 56 15.52 -35.51 51.54
N PRO A 57 16.02 -36.47 50.71
CA PRO A 57 17.30 -36.37 49.93
C PRO A 57 17.33 -37.14 48.56
N ARG A 58 18.42 -37.27 47.76
CA ARG A 58 19.89 -37.16 48.00
C ARG A 58 20.77 -37.01 46.71
N ARG A 59 21.79 -36.12 46.74
CA ARG A 59 23.09 -36.07 45.95
C ARG A 59 23.06 -35.85 44.41
N ARG A 60 23.73 -34.80 43.86
CA ARG A 60 25.18 -34.57 43.51
C ARG A 60 25.61 -35.23 42.17
N LYS A 61 26.47 -34.68 41.28
CA LYS A 61 27.58 -33.67 41.34
C LYS A 61 27.59 -32.74 40.08
N LEU A 62 27.84 -31.41 40.20
CA LEU A 62 29.10 -30.62 40.04
C LEU A 62 29.61 -30.26 38.62
N ILE A 63 30.09 -29.01 38.49
CA ILE A 63 30.85 -28.28 37.45
C ILE A 63 31.90 -27.39 38.21
N PRO A 64 32.79 -26.54 37.62
CA PRO A 64 33.33 -26.41 36.25
C PRO A 64 34.88 -26.71 36.29
N PRO A 65 35.93 -25.90 35.93
CA PRO A 65 36.09 -24.56 35.32
C PRO A 65 36.83 -24.58 33.94
N SER A 66 37.93 -23.82 33.76
CA SER A 66 38.53 -23.39 32.47
C SER A 66 40.05 -23.13 32.52
N ALA A 67 40.80 -23.22 31.39
CA ALA A 67 42.05 -22.45 31.15
C ALA A 67 42.49 -22.35 29.65
N THR A 68 42.72 -21.11 29.21
CA THR A 68 43.59 -20.54 28.14
C THR A 68 44.51 -21.39 27.21
N SER A 69 44.55 -21.01 25.90
CA SER A 69 45.75 -20.49 25.14
C SER A 69 46.14 -21.10 23.76
N SER A 70 46.78 -20.24 22.94
CA SER A 70 47.67 -20.45 21.76
C SER A 70 47.24 -21.21 20.48
N SER A 71 47.09 -20.42 19.39
CA SER A 71 47.64 -20.60 18.02
C SER A 71 47.66 -21.97 17.30
N SER A 72 47.06 -22.03 16.10
CA SER A 72 47.78 -22.16 14.79
C SER A 72 46.81 -22.48 13.64
N SER A 73 47.19 -22.16 12.40
CA SER A 73 46.41 -22.44 11.18
C SER A 73 46.97 -23.66 10.44
N PRO A 74 46.12 -24.56 9.91
CA PRO A 74 46.51 -25.49 8.85
C PRO A 74 45.90 -25.08 7.50
N SER A 75 46.75 -24.78 6.52
CA SER A 75 46.38 -24.80 5.10
C SER A 75 46.43 -26.23 4.58
N PHE A 76 45.48 -26.63 3.74
CA PHE A 76 45.56 -27.89 2.98
C PHE A 76 45.18 -27.69 1.52
N HIS A 77 45.88 -28.42 0.65
CA HIS A 77 45.83 -28.24 -0.80
C HIS A 77 44.66 -28.96 -1.46
N PHE A 78 44.25 -28.41 -2.62
CA PHE A 78 43.48 -29.13 -3.62
C PHE A 78 44.13 -30.47 -4.00
N ASN A 79 43.31 -31.50 -4.23
CA ASN A 79 43.71 -32.65 -5.02
C ASN A 79 42.68 -32.89 -6.14
N LYS A 80 43.15 -33.25 -7.34
CA LYS A 80 42.29 -33.37 -8.54
C LYS A 80 41.83 -34.80 -8.72
N HIS A 81 40.52 -35.01 -8.81
CA HIS A 81 39.94 -36.21 -9.43
C HIS A 81 38.90 -35.83 -10.48
N HIS A 82 38.93 -36.54 -11.61
CA HIS A 82 38.01 -36.32 -12.73
C HIS A 82 36.61 -36.82 -12.38
N PHE A 83 35.59 -36.03 -12.71
CA PHE A 83 34.25 -36.53 -12.98
C PHE A 83 33.76 -36.00 -14.34
N SER A 84 32.93 -36.81 -15.01
CA SER A 84 32.58 -36.66 -16.42
C SER A 84 31.54 -35.58 -16.68
N THR A 85 31.70 -34.84 -17.78
CA THR A 85 30.71 -33.88 -18.29
C THR A 85 29.46 -34.59 -18.83
N LEU A 86 28.36 -34.52 -18.08
CA LEU A 86 27.01 -34.75 -18.58
C LEU A 86 26.17 -33.51 -18.28
N SER A 87 26.19 -32.55 -19.21
CA SER A 87 25.32 -31.38 -19.16
C SER A 87 23.95 -31.76 -19.72
N PRO A 88 22.86 -31.74 -18.92
CA PRO A 88 21.52 -31.86 -19.48
C PRO A 88 21.24 -30.63 -20.33
N HIS A 89 21.23 -30.79 -21.66
CA HIS A 89 20.68 -29.77 -22.55
C HIS A 89 19.18 -29.71 -22.33
N ALA A 90 18.71 -28.68 -21.63
CA ALA A 90 17.29 -28.35 -21.62
C ALA A 90 16.87 -28.03 -23.06
N ILE A 91 16.09 -28.93 -23.67
CA ILE A 91 15.49 -28.68 -24.97
C ILE A 91 14.40 -27.63 -24.76
N ALA A 92 14.75 -26.38 -25.03
CA ALA A 92 13.79 -25.29 -25.12
C ALA A 92 12.83 -25.60 -26.27
N SER A 93 11.71 -26.24 -25.94
CA SER A 93 10.64 -26.48 -26.89
C SER A 93 10.02 -25.13 -27.24
N PRO A 94 9.87 -24.78 -28.53
CA PRO A 94 9.25 -23.52 -28.92
C PRO A 94 7.75 -23.60 -28.65
N HIS A 95 7.34 -23.24 -27.42
CA HIS A 95 5.94 -23.05 -27.10
C HIS A 95 5.40 -21.91 -27.97
N SER A 96 4.38 -22.23 -28.76
CA SER A 96 3.75 -21.32 -29.72
C SER A 96 3.02 -20.20 -29.00
N LEU A 97 3.43 -18.94 -29.24
CA LEU A 97 2.84 -17.73 -28.67
C LEU A 97 1.31 -17.61 -28.89
N ASP A 98 0.78 -18.29 -29.92
CA ASP A 98 -0.66 -18.37 -30.21
C ASP A 98 -1.50 -18.94 -29.05
N ALA A 99 -0.93 -19.84 -28.24
CA ALA A 99 -1.64 -20.51 -27.14
C ALA A 99 -2.10 -19.55 -26.03
N SER A 100 -1.52 -18.36 -25.95
CA SER A 100 -1.87 -17.31 -24.97
C SER A 100 -2.98 -16.36 -25.45
N THR A 101 -3.51 -16.55 -26.67
CA THR A 101 -4.50 -15.64 -27.26
C THR A 101 -5.92 -16.19 -27.17
N VAL A 102 -6.81 -15.47 -26.48
CA VAL A 102 -8.26 -15.74 -26.53
C VAL A 102 -8.75 -15.51 -27.97
N PRO A 103 -9.41 -16.48 -28.62
CA PRO A 103 -10.03 -16.25 -29.92
C PRO A 103 -11.15 -15.21 -29.80
N ASP A 104 -11.28 -14.34 -30.81
CA ASP A 104 -12.24 -13.22 -30.76
C ASP A 104 -13.71 -13.72 -30.65
N GLU A 105 -14.02 -14.93 -31.14
CA GLU A 105 -15.31 -15.62 -30.93
C GLU A 105 -15.57 -15.98 -29.46
N VAL A 106 -14.53 -16.39 -28.70
CA VAL A 106 -14.63 -16.74 -27.28
C VAL A 106 -14.75 -15.49 -26.43
N ALA A 107 -14.03 -14.42 -26.76
CA ALA A 107 -14.23 -13.11 -26.15
C ALA A 107 -15.66 -12.58 -26.40
N ALA A 108 -16.15 -12.67 -27.65
CA ALA A 108 -17.50 -12.26 -28.00
C ALA A 108 -18.61 -13.08 -27.32
N LYS A 109 -18.40 -14.39 -27.12
CA LYS A 109 -19.30 -15.27 -26.36
C LYS A 109 -19.52 -14.78 -24.93
N TYR A 110 -18.50 -14.22 -24.28
CA TYR A 110 -18.57 -13.68 -22.92
C TYR A 110 -18.82 -12.16 -22.87
N GLY A 111 -19.38 -11.58 -23.94
CA GLY A 111 -19.75 -10.16 -23.96
C GLY A 111 -18.60 -9.17 -24.20
N PHE A 112 -17.38 -9.62 -24.47
CA PHE A 112 -16.22 -8.75 -24.69
C PHE A 112 -15.96 -8.45 -26.17
N GLU A 113 -15.27 -7.34 -26.43
CA GLU A 113 -14.51 -7.05 -27.64
C GLU A 113 -13.03 -6.86 -27.29
N LYS A 114 -12.16 -7.12 -28.24
CA LYS A 114 -10.71 -6.91 -28.16
C LYS A 114 -10.38 -5.56 -28.78
N VAL A 115 -9.79 -4.67 -27.99
CA VAL A 115 -9.46 -3.29 -28.38
C VAL A 115 -8.06 -3.22 -28.97
N SER A 116 -7.09 -3.86 -28.32
CA SER A 116 -5.69 -3.96 -28.77
C SER A 116 -5.05 -5.24 -28.23
N GLY A 117 -3.85 -5.59 -28.72
CA GLY A 117 -3.07 -6.65 -28.09
C GLY A 117 -1.68 -6.84 -28.69
N GLU A 118 -0.65 -6.50 -27.94
CA GLU A 118 0.75 -6.46 -28.32
C GLU A 118 1.59 -7.53 -27.60
N PHE A 119 2.90 -7.55 -27.80
CA PHE A 119 3.83 -8.39 -27.03
C PHE A 119 4.92 -7.48 -26.45
N ILE A 120 5.02 -7.46 -25.14
CA ILE A 120 5.91 -6.58 -24.39
C ILE A 120 7.19 -7.37 -24.09
N GLY A 121 8.31 -6.96 -24.68
CA GLY A 121 9.56 -7.73 -24.62
C GLY A 121 10.22 -7.70 -23.25
N GLU A 122 10.07 -6.57 -22.55
CA GLU A 122 10.63 -6.24 -21.24
C GLU A 122 10.16 -7.21 -20.16
N CYS A 123 8.87 -7.57 -20.19
CA CYS A 123 8.26 -8.58 -19.31
C CYS A 123 7.86 -9.88 -20.04
N LYS A 124 8.34 -10.08 -21.28
CA LYS A 124 8.06 -11.25 -22.15
C LYS A 124 6.59 -11.66 -22.24
N SER A 125 5.67 -10.70 -22.14
CA SER A 125 4.25 -10.98 -21.93
C SER A 125 3.40 -10.64 -23.14
N LYS A 126 2.38 -11.46 -23.42
CA LYS A 126 1.29 -11.09 -24.33
C LYS A 126 0.28 -10.24 -23.55
N ALA A 127 0.17 -8.96 -23.89
CA ALA A 127 -0.84 -8.07 -23.34
C ALA A 127 -2.03 -7.97 -24.32
N VAL A 128 -3.25 -8.00 -23.81
CA VAL A 128 -4.48 -7.83 -24.59
C VAL A 128 -5.47 -6.98 -23.80
N LEU A 129 -5.87 -5.84 -24.37
CA LEU A 129 -6.93 -4.99 -23.81
C LEU A 129 -8.27 -5.44 -24.36
N PHE A 130 -9.15 -5.91 -23.49
CA PHE A 130 -10.55 -6.18 -23.78
C PHE A 130 -11.44 -5.06 -23.22
N LYS A 131 -12.64 -4.95 -23.80
CA LYS A 131 -13.71 -4.08 -23.31
C LYS A 131 -15.01 -4.86 -23.23
N HIS A 132 -15.74 -4.73 -22.13
CA HIS A 132 -17.06 -5.35 -21.98
C HIS A 132 -18.11 -4.54 -22.75
N LYS A 133 -18.82 -5.16 -23.71
CA LYS A 133 -19.71 -4.45 -24.64
C LYS A 133 -20.92 -3.80 -23.96
N LYS A 134 -21.47 -4.45 -22.92
CA LYS A 134 -22.68 -3.99 -22.24
C LYS A 134 -22.42 -2.81 -21.29
N THR A 135 -21.31 -2.83 -20.56
CA THR A 135 -20.99 -1.84 -19.51
C THR A 135 -19.91 -0.84 -19.90
N GLY A 136 -19.08 -1.15 -20.90
CA GLY A 136 -17.90 -0.39 -21.29
C GLY A 136 -16.64 -0.64 -20.43
N ALA A 137 -16.69 -1.54 -19.45
CA ALA A 137 -15.57 -1.84 -18.54
C ALA A 137 -14.30 -2.30 -19.29
N GLU A 138 -13.13 -1.83 -18.85
CA GLU A 138 -11.84 -2.12 -19.48
C GLU A 138 -11.09 -3.24 -18.72
N VAL A 139 -10.60 -4.24 -19.43
CA VAL A 139 -9.88 -5.40 -18.87
C VAL A 139 -8.54 -5.58 -19.57
N MET A 140 -7.44 -5.34 -18.86
CA MET A 140 -6.10 -5.69 -19.32
C MET A 140 -5.77 -7.12 -18.90
N SER A 141 -5.63 -8.02 -19.89
CA SER A 141 -5.24 -9.42 -19.67
C SER A 141 -3.80 -9.63 -20.16
N VAL A 142 -2.90 -9.93 -19.23
CA VAL A 142 -1.48 -10.16 -19.49
C VAL A 142 -1.17 -11.64 -19.29
N SER A 143 -0.53 -12.28 -20.27
CA SER A 143 -0.29 -13.72 -20.27
C SER A 143 1.19 -14.02 -20.50
N ASN A 144 1.76 -14.88 -19.66
CA ASN A 144 3.17 -15.26 -19.63
C ASN A 144 3.37 -16.57 -18.83
N ASP A 145 4.62 -17.00 -18.68
CA ASP A 145 4.98 -18.23 -17.95
C ASP A 145 5.18 -18.03 -16.43
N ASP A 146 4.62 -16.96 -15.83
CA ASP A 146 4.77 -16.67 -14.39
C ASP A 146 3.67 -17.37 -13.58
N GLU A 147 4.06 -18.30 -12.70
CA GLU A 147 3.11 -18.99 -11.82
C GLU A 147 2.46 -18.04 -10.80
N ASN A 148 3.06 -16.90 -10.47
CA ASN A 148 2.50 -15.98 -9.47
C ASN A 148 1.43 -15.06 -10.07
N LYS A 149 0.25 -15.65 -10.32
CA LYS A 149 -0.92 -14.99 -10.91
C LYS A 149 -1.41 -13.82 -10.05
N VAL A 150 -1.75 -12.72 -10.69
CA VAL A 150 -2.23 -11.48 -10.05
C VAL A 150 -3.54 -11.02 -10.70
N PHE A 151 -4.51 -10.66 -9.87
CA PHE A 151 -5.73 -9.96 -10.26
C PHE A 151 -5.79 -8.62 -9.54
N GLY A 152 -6.40 -7.62 -10.17
CA GLY A 152 -6.81 -6.41 -9.48
C GLY A 152 -8.01 -5.75 -10.14
N ILE A 153 -8.90 -5.17 -9.34
CA ILE A 153 -9.93 -4.25 -9.82
C ILE A 153 -9.73 -2.87 -9.19
N VAL A 154 -9.80 -1.84 -10.03
CA VAL A 154 -9.56 -0.44 -9.67
C VAL A 154 -10.76 0.40 -10.08
N PHE A 155 -11.33 1.14 -9.13
CA PHE A 155 -12.37 2.12 -9.38
C PHE A 155 -11.79 3.53 -9.26
N ARG A 156 -12.18 4.45 -10.14
CA ARG A 156 -11.82 5.87 -10.00
C ARG A 156 -12.83 6.58 -9.09
N THR A 157 -12.38 7.03 -7.93
CA THR A 157 -13.18 7.36 -6.75
C THR A 157 -12.79 8.73 -6.16
N PRO A 158 -12.82 9.83 -6.95
CA PRO A 158 -12.43 11.15 -6.46
C PRO A 158 -13.36 11.64 -5.33
N PRO A 159 -12.85 11.89 -4.11
CA PRO A 159 -13.60 12.57 -3.05
C PRO A 159 -13.94 14.02 -3.42
N LYS A 160 -14.97 14.57 -2.76
CA LYS A 160 -15.37 15.99 -2.88
C LYS A 160 -15.15 16.80 -1.60
N ASP A 161 -14.81 16.11 -0.52
CA ASP A 161 -14.52 16.64 0.81
C ASP A 161 -13.65 15.62 1.56
N SER A 162 -13.13 16.01 2.73
CA SER A 162 -12.27 15.14 3.55
C SER A 162 -13.07 14.20 4.48
N THR A 163 -14.27 13.73 4.11
CA THR A 163 -15.04 12.77 4.93
C THR A 163 -14.47 11.35 4.92
N GLY A 164 -13.52 11.03 4.04
CA GLY A 164 -12.91 9.70 3.96
C GLY A 164 -13.77 8.62 3.30
N ILE A 165 -14.84 8.97 2.57
CA ILE A 165 -15.74 7.97 1.93
C ILE A 165 -14.99 6.89 1.13
N PRO A 166 -13.98 7.20 0.28
CA PRO A 166 -13.29 6.17 -0.49
C PRO A 166 -12.66 5.08 0.40
N HIS A 167 -12.03 5.52 1.50
CA HIS A 167 -11.32 4.68 2.48
C HIS A 167 -12.27 3.90 3.40
N ILE A 168 -13.32 4.57 3.89
CA ILE A 168 -14.38 3.93 4.69
C ILE A 168 -15.09 2.86 3.87
N LEU A 169 -15.34 3.11 2.58
CA LEU A 169 -15.94 2.15 1.67
C LEU A 169 -14.99 0.99 1.34
N GLU A 170 -13.69 1.25 1.20
CA GLU A 170 -12.67 0.21 1.00
C GLU A 170 -12.67 -0.86 2.10
N HIS A 171 -12.63 -0.42 3.36
CA HIS A 171 -12.83 -1.32 4.49
C HIS A 171 -14.19 -2.04 4.41
N SER A 172 -15.26 -1.26 4.21
CA SER A 172 -16.63 -1.75 4.36
C SER A 172 -17.05 -2.79 3.32
N VAL A 173 -16.56 -2.73 2.07
CA VAL A 173 -16.91 -3.75 1.05
C VAL A 173 -16.31 -5.11 1.36
N LEU A 174 -15.22 -5.17 2.13
CA LEU A 174 -14.57 -6.40 2.56
C LEU A 174 -15.23 -7.05 3.79
N CYS A 175 -16.24 -6.39 4.38
CA CYS A 175 -17.01 -6.84 5.56
C CYS A 175 -18.31 -7.59 5.19
N GLY A 176 -18.28 -8.41 4.15
CA GLY A 176 -19.40 -9.27 3.75
C GLY A 176 -20.06 -8.85 2.43
N SER A 177 -20.57 -9.84 1.69
CA SER A 177 -21.16 -9.65 0.37
C SER A 177 -22.40 -10.52 0.13
N ARG A 178 -22.98 -10.45 -1.06
CA ARG A 178 -24.13 -11.26 -1.52
C ARG A 178 -23.86 -12.77 -1.53
N LYS A 179 -22.76 -13.21 -2.17
CA LYS A 179 -22.27 -14.61 -2.19
C LYS A 179 -21.67 -15.00 -0.84
N TYR A 180 -21.01 -14.06 -0.15
CA TYR A 180 -20.24 -14.31 1.08
C TYR A 180 -20.76 -13.47 2.26
N PRO A 181 -21.96 -13.77 2.81
CA PRO A 181 -22.57 -13.04 3.92
C PRO A 181 -21.95 -13.43 5.29
N LEU A 182 -20.62 -13.43 5.37
CA LEU A 182 -19.85 -13.51 6.61
C LEU A 182 -19.54 -12.10 7.10
N LYS A 183 -19.21 -11.92 8.39
CA LYS A 183 -18.84 -10.60 8.93
C LYS A 183 -17.53 -10.07 8.33
N GLU A 184 -16.53 -10.94 8.17
CA GLU A 184 -15.17 -10.56 7.76
C GLU A 184 -14.58 -11.58 6.74
N PRO A 185 -15.14 -11.72 5.51
CA PRO A 185 -14.63 -12.64 4.49
C PRO A 185 -13.13 -12.48 4.21
N PHE A 186 -12.62 -11.25 4.16
CA PHE A 186 -11.19 -10.96 3.96
C PHE A 186 -10.30 -11.58 5.05
N VAL A 187 -10.76 -11.61 6.29
CA VAL A 187 -10.02 -12.21 7.42
C VAL A 187 -10.03 -13.75 7.33
N GLU A 188 -11.10 -14.36 6.79
CA GLU A 188 -11.11 -15.80 6.51
C GLU A 188 -10.24 -16.17 5.30
N LEU A 189 -10.13 -15.30 4.29
CA LEU A 189 -9.15 -15.46 3.22
C LEU A 189 -7.70 -15.40 3.76
N LEU A 190 -7.38 -14.42 4.60
CA LEU A 190 -6.05 -14.31 5.24
C LEU A 190 -5.65 -15.58 6.02
N LYS A 191 -6.62 -16.26 6.65
CA LYS A 191 -6.40 -17.50 7.42
C LYS A 191 -6.34 -18.77 6.57
N GLY A 192 -7.12 -18.83 5.49
CA GLY A 192 -7.48 -20.10 4.82
C GLY A 192 -7.06 -20.26 3.37
N SER A 193 -6.52 -19.22 2.73
CA SER A 193 -6.04 -19.25 1.33
C SER A 193 -4.54 -19.55 1.23
N LEU A 194 -4.07 -19.76 0.00
CA LEU A 194 -2.65 -19.88 -0.37
C LEU A 194 -2.11 -18.60 -1.03
N HIS A 195 -2.69 -17.44 -0.68
CA HIS A 195 -2.34 -16.15 -1.27
C HIS A 195 -0.85 -15.83 -1.13
N THR A 196 -0.27 -15.25 -2.19
CA THR A 196 1.02 -14.55 -2.16
C THR A 196 0.84 -13.05 -1.95
N PHE A 197 -0.35 -12.51 -2.26
CA PHE A 197 -0.74 -11.14 -1.95
C PHE A 197 -2.24 -11.05 -1.69
N LEU A 198 -2.64 -10.30 -0.67
CA LEU A 198 -4.03 -9.98 -0.36
C LEU A 198 -4.09 -8.60 0.29
N ASN A 199 -4.66 -7.61 -0.38
CA ASN A 199 -4.81 -6.27 0.21
C ASN A 199 -5.92 -5.45 -0.49
N ALA A 200 -6.15 -4.23 0.00
CA ALA A 200 -6.83 -3.16 -0.71
C ALA A 200 -6.08 -1.84 -0.45
N PHE A 201 -6.30 -0.83 -1.30
CA PHE A 201 -5.61 0.46 -1.22
C PHE A 201 -6.50 1.62 -1.67
N THR A 202 -6.65 2.62 -0.81
CA THR A 202 -7.22 3.93 -1.16
C THR A 202 -6.12 4.94 -1.50
N TYR A 203 -6.12 5.39 -2.74
CA TYR A 203 -5.31 6.49 -3.27
C TYR A 203 -6.13 7.80 -3.29
N PRO A 204 -5.51 8.97 -3.60
CA PRO A 204 -6.22 10.24 -3.69
C PRO A 204 -7.37 10.32 -4.72
N ASP A 205 -7.37 9.49 -5.77
CA ASP A 205 -8.39 9.48 -6.84
C ASP A 205 -8.95 8.09 -7.21
N ARG A 206 -8.51 7.02 -6.56
CA ARG A 206 -8.82 5.64 -6.93
C ARG A 206 -8.78 4.68 -5.73
N THR A 207 -9.57 3.61 -5.79
CA THR A 207 -9.49 2.50 -4.83
C THR A 207 -9.17 1.22 -5.59
N CYS A 208 -8.16 0.49 -5.12
CA CYS A 208 -7.56 -0.68 -5.78
C CYS A 208 -7.70 -1.93 -4.91
N TYR A 209 -8.16 -3.04 -5.50
CA TYR A 209 -8.37 -4.32 -4.81
C TYR A 209 -7.57 -5.46 -5.46
N PRO A 210 -6.27 -5.60 -5.15
CA PRO A 210 -5.41 -6.66 -5.71
C PRO A 210 -5.34 -7.94 -4.87
N VAL A 211 -5.26 -9.09 -5.56
CA VAL A 211 -4.96 -10.41 -4.98
C VAL A 211 -3.93 -11.15 -5.85
N ALA A 212 -3.13 -12.02 -5.25
CA ALA A 212 -2.22 -12.90 -5.98
C ALA A 212 -2.10 -14.28 -5.30
N SER A 213 -1.90 -15.33 -6.10
CA SER A 213 -1.67 -16.69 -5.62
C SER A 213 -1.01 -17.55 -6.71
N THR A 214 -0.08 -18.43 -6.33
CA THR A 214 0.52 -19.38 -7.29
C THR A 214 -0.42 -20.53 -7.66
N ASN A 215 -1.40 -20.84 -6.80
CA ASN A 215 -2.35 -21.92 -7.04
C ASN A 215 -3.59 -21.40 -7.79
N THR A 216 -3.82 -21.87 -9.02
CA THR A 216 -4.91 -21.38 -9.89
C THR A 216 -6.31 -21.53 -9.29
N LYS A 217 -6.56 -22.56 -8.47
CA LYS A 217 -7.86 -22.71 -7.80
C LYS A 217 -8.02 -21.71 -6.66
N ASP A 218 -6.96 -21.52 -5.87
CA ASP A 218 -6.93 -20.52 -4.81
C ASP A 218 -7.10 -19.10 -5.38
N PHE A 219 -6.35 -18.78 -6.43
CA PHE A 219 -6.46 -17.54 -7.20
C PHE A 219 -7.91 -17.24 -7.60
N TYR A 220 -8.62 -18.17 -8.24
CA TYR A 220 -10.02 -17.94 -8.62
C TYR A 220 -10.98 -17.86 -7.42
N ASN A 221 -10.71 -18.51 -6.27
CA ASN A 221 -11.49 -18.27 -5.06
C ASN A 221 -11.30 -16.83 -4.54
N LEU A 222 -10.07 -16.31 -4.55
CA LEU A 222 -9.76 -14.93 -4.14
C LEU A 222 -10.46 -13.92 -5.06
N VAL A 223 -10.41 -14.16 -6.37
CA VAL A 223 -11.07 -13.33 -7.39
C VAL A 223 -12.59 -13.31 -7.22
N ASP A 224 -13.24 -14.45 -6.99
CA ASP A 224 -14.70 -14.50 -6.84
C ASP A 224 -15.19 -13.78 -5.57
N VAL A 225 -14.44 -13.89 -4.45
CA VAL A 225 -14.73 -13.11 -3.23
C VAL A 225 -14.53 -11.62 -3.46
N TYR A 226 -13.43 -11.22 -4.11
CA TYR A 226 -13.14 -9.79 -4.38
C TYR A 226 -14.16 -9.15 -5.33
N LEU A 227 -14.57 -9.85 -6.39
CA LEU A 227 -15.58 -9.36 -7.34
C LEU A 227 -16.95 -9.18 -6.67
N ASP A 228 -17.40 -10.16 -5.86
CA ASP A 228 -18.68 -10.04 -5.17
C ASP A 228 -18.64 -9.02 -4.02
N ALA A 229 -17.51 -8.87 -3.34
CA ALA A 229 -17.29 -7.82 -2.36
C ALA A 229 -17.45 -6.42 -2.97
N VAL A 230 -16.72 -6.09 -4.05
CA VAL A 230 -16.76 -4.71 -4.58
C VAL A 230 -18.08 -4.38 -5.30
N PHE A 231 -18.69 -5.34 -6.01
CA PHE A 231 -19.92 -5.09 -6.76
C PHE A 231 -21.22 -5.30 -5.96
N PHE A 232 -21.23 -6.22 -5.00
CA PHE A 232 -22.41 -6.59 -4.22
C PHE A 232 -22.13 -6.69 -2.70
N PRO A 233 -21.56 -5.65 -2.07
CA PRO A 233 -21.23 -5.64 -0.65
C PRO A 233 -22.49 -5.61 0.22
N LYS A 234 -22.37 -6.10 1.46
CA LYS A 234 -23.42 -5.97 2.48
C LYS A 234 -23.49 -4.56 3.08
N CYS A 235 -22.40 -3.81 3.08
CA CYS A 235 -22.33 -2.50 3.73
C CYS A 235 -23.30 -1.45 3.18
N VAL A 236 -23.81 -1.57 1.95
CA VAL A 236 -24.83 -0.65 1.40
C VAL A 236 -26.25 -0.95 1.89
N GLU A 237 -26.47 -2.13 2.47
CA GLU A 237 -27.71 -2.53 3.15
C GLU A 237 -27.57 -2.44 4.67
N ASP A 238 -26.39 -2.76 5.22
CA ASP A 238 -26.12 -2.80 6.65
C ASP A 238 -25.41 -1.52 7.18
N TYR A 239 -26.16 -0.74 7.95
CA TYR A 239 -25.67 0.44 8.65
C TYR A 239 -24.63 0.09 9.73
N GLN A 240 -24.64 -1.12 10.29
CA GLN A 240 -23.67 -1.51 11.33
C GLN A 240 -22.25 -1.62 10.78
N THR A 241 -22.07 -2.08 9.52
CA THR A 241 -20.77 -2.06 8.85
C THR A 241 -20.23 -0.65 8.72
N PHE A 242 -21.07 0.28 8.23
CA PHE A 242 -20.72 1.70 8.11
C PHE A 242 -20.33 2.32 9.46
N GLN A 243 -21.03 1.98 10.54
CA GLN A 243 -20.70 2.44 11.88
C GLN A 243 -19.37 1.85 12.39
N GLN A 244 -19.14 0.55 12.18
CA GLN A 244 -17.91 -0.12 12.64
C GLN A 244 -16.67 0.42 11.92
N GLU A 245 -16.67 0.43 10.58
CA GLU A 245 -15.49 0.80 9.79
C GLU A 245 -15.32 2.32 9.68
N GLY A 246 -16.42 3.04 9.47
CA GLY A 246 -16.42 4.50 9.32
C GLY A 246 -16.34 5.22 10.66
N TRP A 247 -17.51 5.57 11.20
CA TRP A 247 -17.62 6.24 12.49
C TRP A 247 -18.97 6.04 13.19
N HIS A 248 -18.96 6.14 14.52
CA HIS A 248 -20.16 6.21 15.36
C HIS A 248 -19.87 6.94 16.69
N PHE A 249 -20.95 7.29 17.40
CA PHE A 249 -20.89 7.67 18.81
C PHE A 249 -20.84 6.43 19.70
N GLU A 250 -19.91 6.37 20.66
CA GLU A 250 -19.85 5.29 21.65
C GLU A 250 -19.85 5.83 23.09
N LEU A 251 -20.57 5.11 23.95
CA LEU A 251 -20.90 5.44 25.33
C LEU A 251 -21.01 4.11 26.12
N ASN A 252 -20.14 3.87 27.10
CA ASN A 252 -20.13 2.59 27.84
C ASN A 252 -21.18 2.55 28.96
N ASP A 253 -21.40 3.69 29.63
CA ASP A 253 -22.44 3.90 30.64
C ASP A 253 -23.12 5.27 30.43
N PRO A 254 -24.43 5.43 30.69
CA PRO A 254 -25.14 6.72 30.52
C PRO A 254 -24.63 7.91 31.35
N SER A 255 -23.70 7.71 32.28
CA SER A 255 -23.02 8.77 33.05
C SER A 255 -21.64 9.19 32.51
N GLU A 256 -21.12 8.51 31.49
CA GLU A 256 -19.85 8.87 30.83
C GLU A 256 -20.02 9.92 29.73
N GLU A 257 -18.92 10.53 29.28
CA GLU A 257 -18.92 11.41 28.10
C GLU A 257 -18.97 10.59 26.80
N ILE A 258 -19.81 11.02 25.85
CA ILE A 258 -19.92 10.38 24.53
C ILE A 258 -18.62 10.60 23.75
N SER A 259 -18.07 9.51 23.20
CA SER A 259 -16.86 9.51 22.39
C SER A 259 -17.15 9.18 20.92
N TYR A 260 -16.22 9.50 20.02
CA TYR A 260 -16.24 8.99 18.64
C TYR A 260 -15.35 7.74 18.52
N LYS A 261 -15.89 6.68 17.91
CA LYS A 261 -15.12 5.49 17.46
C LYS A 261 -15.47 5.14 16.01
N GLY A 262 -14.80 4.12 15.48
CA GLY A 262 -14.74 3.70 14.08
C GLY A 262 -13.32 3.21 13.75
N VAL A 263 -13.16 2.29 12.78
CA VAL A 263 -11.82 1.81 12.38
C VAL A 263 -11.04 2.94 11.70
N VAL A 264 -11.52 3.43 10.55
CA VAL A 264 -10.90 4.52 9.78
C VAL A 264 -10.82 5.80 10.59
N PHE A 265 -11.84 6.12 11.41
CA PHE A 265 -11.78 7.28 12.30
C PHE A 265 -10.58 7.24 13.27
N ASN A 266 -10.25 6.08 13.84
CA ASN A 266 -9.12 5.94 14.75
C ASN A 266 -7.78 5.80 14.02
N GLU A 267 -7.77 5.14 12.86
CA GLU A 267 -6.59 5.08 11.99
C GLU A 267 -6.17 6.47 11.51
N MET A 268 -7.11 7.27 10.99
CA MET A 268 -6.79 8.62 10.52
C MET A 268 -6.38 9.55 11.66
N LYS A 269 -6.84 9.33 12.91
CA LYS A 269 -6.26 10.00 14.10
C LYS A 269 -4.79 9.63 14.31
N GLY A 270 -4.41 8.38 14.01
CA GLY A 270 -3.02 7.93 13.94
C GLY A 270 -2.25 8.63 12.82
N VAL A 271 -2.76 8.62 11.59
CA VAL A 271 -2.15 9.29 10.42
C VAL A 271 -1.93 10.78 10.68
N TYR A 272 -2.94 11.48 11.20
CA TYR A 272 -2.92 12.90 11.60
C TYR A 272 -2.05 13.21 12.83
N SER A 273 -1.40 12.21 13.45
CA SER A 273 -0.42 12.42 14.52
C SER A 273 1.04 12.44 14.06
N GLN A 274 1.32 12.01 12.82
CA GLN A 274 2.68 11.86 12.30
C GLN A 274 3.13 13.11 11.51
N PRO A 275 4.29 13.73 11.83
CA PRO A 275 4.73 14.97 11.18
C PRO A 275 4.87 14.85 9.66
N ASP A 276 5.46 13.77 9.17
CA ASP A 276 5.71 13.53 7.74
C ASP A 276 4.40 13.42 6.94
N ASN A 277 3.39 12.75 7.50
CA ASN A 277 2.06 12.62 6.88
C ASN A 277 1.33 13.96 6.82
N ILE A 278 1.46 14.79 7.87
CA ILE A 278 0.91 16.14 7.92
C ILE A 278 1.59 17.02 6.86
N LEU A 279 2.92 16.92 6.72
CA LEU A 279 3.69 17.66 5.72
C LEU A 279 3.31 17.25 4.29
N GLY A 280 3.28 15.95 3.98
CA GLY A 280 2.95 15.45 2.65
C GLY A 280 1.53 15.82 2.21
N ARG A 281 0.54 15.67 3.11
CA ARG A 281 -0.83 16.12 2.83
C ARG A 281 -0.91 17.63 2.64
N ALA A 282 -0.26 18.42 3.49
CA ALA A 282 -0.25 19.88 3.35
C ALA A 282 0.42 20.33 2.03
N ALA A 283 1.45 19.62 1.57
CA ALA A 283 2.06 19.83 0.26
C ALA A 283 1.09 19.52 -0.89
N GLN A 284 0.47 18.33 -0.88
CA GLN A 284 -0.50 17.93 -1.92
C GLN A 284 -1.69 18.91 -1.98
N GLN A 285 -2.31 19.22 -0.84
CA GLN A 285 -3.49 20.10 -0.79
C GLN A 285 -3.16 21.56 -1.18
N ALA A 286 -1.92 22.01 -0.95
CA ALA A 286 -1.46 23.33 -1.39
C ALA A 286 -1.04 23.39 -2.86
N LEU A 287 -0.59 22.27 -3.45
CA LEU A 287 -0.30 22.16 -4.88
C LEU A 287 -1.56 22.00 -5.73
N PHE A 288 -2.60 21.34 -5.21
CA PHE A 288 -3.81 20.96 -5.95
C PHE A 288 -5.14 21.50 -5.36
N PRO A 289 -5.29 22.80 -5.07
CA PRO A 289 -6.47 23.34 -4.41
C PRO A 289 -7.76 23.30 -5.26
N ASP A 290 -7.66 23.21 -6.59
CA ASP A 290 -8.81 23.31 -7.51
C ASP A 290 -9.37 21.93 -7.95
N ASN A 291 -8.81 20.80 -7.47
CA ASN A 291 -9.26 19.45 -7.84
C ASN A 291 -9.34 18.47 -6.64
N THR A 292 -9.57 17.19 -6.93
CA THR A 292 -9.80 16.14 -5.92
C THR A 292 -8.65 15.93 -4.93
N TYR A 293 -7.41 16.32 -5.28
CA TYR A 293 -6.25 16.15 -4.41
C TYR A 293 -6.15 17.26 -3.34
N GLY A 294 -6.99 18.31 -3.45
CA GLY A 294 -7.17 19.37 -2.44
C GLY A 294 -7.88 18.94 -1.16
N VAL A 295 -8.39 17.70 -1.09
CA VAL A 295 -9.03 17.10 0.09
C VAL A 295 -8.33 15.79 0.49
N ASP A 296 -8.67 15.21 1.65
CA ASP A 296 -8.07 13.96 2.13
C ASP A 296 -9.00 12.77 1.84
N SER A 297 -8.57 11.85 0.95
CA SER A 297 -9.33 10.65 0.58
C SER A 297 -9.37 9.58 1.68
N GLY A 298 -8.38 9.58 2.59
CA GLY A 298 -8.36 8.75 3.80
C GLY A 298 -9.29 9.31 4.87
N GLY A 299 -9.38 10.64 4.95
CA GLY A 299 -10.37 11.41 5.72
C GLY A 299 -9.80 12.18 6.91
N ASP A 300 -10.25 13.42 7.09
CA ASP A 300 -9.89 14.23 8.27
C ASP A 300 -10.74 13.81 9.47
N PRO A 301 -10.16 13.47 10.64
CA PRO A 301 -10.93 13.15 11.85
C PRO A 301 -11.92 14.23 12.32
N LYS A 302 -11.80 15.49 11.86
CA LYS A 302 -12.76 16.58 12.12
C LYS A 302 -13.90 16.65 11.09
N VAL A 303 -13.84 15.83 10.04
CA VAL A 303 -14.75 15.84 8.89
C VAL A 303 -15.39 14.47 8.68
N ILE A 304 -14.71 13.35 8.98
CA ILE A 304 -15.27 11.99 9.01
C ILE A 304 -16.62 11.95 9.75
N PRO A 305 -16.81 12.55 10.96
CA PRO A 305 -18.10 12.55 11.67
C PRO A 305 -19.24 13.38 11.02
N LYS A 306 -19.04 13.90 9.81
CA LYS A 306 -20.09 14.56 9.00
C LYS A 306 -20.66 13.63 7.93
N LEU A 307 -20.03 12.47 7.70
CA LEU A 307 -20.47 11.51 6.71
C LEU A 307 -21.79 10.85 7.13
N THR A 308 -22.80 10.92 6.27
CA THR A 308 -24.04 10.14 6.39
C THR A 308 -23.96 8.81 5.65
N PHE A 309 -24.78 7.85 6.07
CA PHE A 309 -24.91 6.56 5.41
C PHE A 309 -25.44 6.71 3.97
N GLU A 310 -26.28 7.71 3.72
CA GLU A 310 -26.86 8.04 2.42
C GLU A 310 -25.77 8.43 1.41
N GLN A 311 -24.86 9.33 1.80
CA GLN A 311 -23.71 9.73 0.97
C GLN A 311 -22.78 8.54 0.69
N PHE A 312 -22.55 7.68 1.69
CA PHE A 312 -21.74 6.46 1.56
C PHE A 312 -22.35 5.48 0.53
N LYS A 313 -23.67 5.23 0.62
CA LYS A 313 -24.42 4.41 -0.36
C LYS A 313 -24.42 5.02 -1.77
N GLU A 314 -24.62 6.34 -1.88
CA GLU A 314 -24.58 7.05 -3.16
C GLU A 314 -23.20 6.93 -3.82
N PHE A 315 -22.12 7.07 -3.05
CA PHE A 315 -20.75 6.97 -3.53
C PHE A 315 -20.43 5.57 -4.06
N HIS A 316 -20.86 4.50 -3.36
CA HIS A 316 -20.75 3.13 -3.86
C HIS A 316 -21.55 2.96 -5.16
N GLY A 317 -22.87 3.17 -5.12
CA GLY A 317 -23.75 2.96 -6.27
C GLY A 317 -23.38 3.79 -7.51
N LYS A 318 -22.66 4.90 -7.32
CA LYS A 318 -22.10 5.71 -8.39
C LYS A 318 -20.76 5.19 -8.92
N TYR A 319 -19.75 5.03 -8.06
CA TYR A 319 -18.37 4.82 -8.51
C TYR A 319 -17.94 3.35 -8.54
N TYR A 320 -18.59 2.45 -7.80
CA TYR A 320 -18.31 1.00 -7.79
C TYR A 320 -19.04 0.25 -8.90
N HIS A 321 -19.26 0.94 -10.02
CA HIS A 321 -19.99 0.46 -11.18
C HIS A 321 -19.01 -0.02 -12.28
N PRO A 322 -19.25 -1.15 -12.97
CA PRO A 322 -18.37 -1.69 -14.02
C PRO A 322 -17.86 -0.68 -15.06
N SER A 323 -18.71 0.23 -15.54
CA SER A 323 -18.29 1.29 -16.49
C SER A 323 -17.11 2.14 -15.99
N ASN A 324 -16.99 2.32 -14.67
CA ASN A 324 -15.96 3.11 -13.98
C ASN A 324 -14.78 2.26 -13.50
N ALA A 325 -14.83 0.94 -13.70
CA ALA A 325 -13.81 -0.01 -13.28
C ALA A 325 -12.76 -0.24 -14.37
N ARG A 326 -11.52 -0.47 -13.92
CA ARG A 326 -10.44 -1.09 -14.71
C ARG A 326 -10.03 -2.37 -14.03
N ILE A 327 -9.89 -3.42 -14.82
CA ILE A 327 -9.60 -4.77 -14.32
C ILE A 327 -8.28 -5.26 -14.91
N TRP A 328 -7.46 -5.86 -14.08
CA TRP A 328 -6.14 -6.39 -14.42
C TRP A 328 -6.08 -7.88 -14.12
N PHE A 329 -5.49 -8.63 -15.05
CA PHE A 329 -5.05 -10.01 -14.85
C PHE A 329 -3.64 -10.20 -15.39
N TYR A 330 -2.82 -10.98 -14.69
CA TYR A 330 -1.45 -11.33 -15.04
C TYR A 330 -1.14 -12.77 -14.60
N GLY A 331 -0.35 -13.50 -15.39
CA GLY A 331 0.17 -14.83 -15.05
C GLY A 331 -0.16 -15.93 -16.07
N ASP A 332 0.04 -17.18 -15.65
CA ASP A 332 -0.07 -18.42 -16.44
C ASP A 332 -1.49 -19.06 -16.53
N ASP A 333 -2.52 -18.46 -15.95
CA ASP A 333 -3.90 -18.99 -16.02
C ASP A 333 -4.59 -18.76 -17.37
N ASP A 334 -5.60 -19.60 -17.67
CA ASP A 334 -6.36 -19.58 -18.94
C ASP A 334 -7.00 -18.20 -19.19
N PRO A 335 -6.55 -17.45 -20.22
CA PRO A 335 -7.08 -16.12 -20.48
C PRO A 335 -8.56 -16.10 -20.90
N ALA A 336 -9.14 -17.23 -21.32
CA ALA A 336 -10.57 -17.34 -21.60
C ALA A 336 -11.41 -17.48 -20.33
N GLU A 337 -10.88 -18.15 -19.29
CA GLU A 337 -11.55 -18.31 -17.99
C GLU A 337 -11.63 -16.98 -17.24
N ARG A 338 -10.61 -16.11 -17.38
CA ARG A 338 -10.64 -14.71 -16.89
C ARG A 338 -11.89 -13.96 -17.38
N LEU A 339 -12.19 -14.03 -18.69
CA LEU A 339 -13.38 -13.39 -19.27
C LEU A 339 -14.67 -14.08 -18.84
N ARG A 340 -14.66 -15.41 -18.69
CA ARG A 340 -15.82 -16.17 -18.18
C ARG A 340 -16.20 -15.73 -16.77
N ILE A 341 -15.23 -15.68 -15.85
CA ILE A 341 -15.44 -15.26 -14.45
C ILE A 341 -15.99 -13.83 -14.42
N LEU A 342 -15.42 -12.91 -15.20
CA LEU A 342 -15.92 -11.53 -15.26
C LEU A 342 -17.36 -11.44 -15.79
N SER A 343 -17.75 -12.23 -16.79
CA SER A 343 -19.11 -12.16 -17.35
C SER A 343 -20.21 -12.42 -16.30
N GLU A 344 -19.98 -13.30 -15.31
CA GLU A 344 -20.91 -13.54 -14.19
C GLU A 344 -21.27 -12.26 -13.40
N TYR A 345 -20.38 -11.28 -13.38
CA TYR A 345 -20.56 -10.00 -12.69
C TYR A 345 -20.97 -8.90 -13.65
N LEU A 346 -20.26 -8.75 -14.78
CA LEU A 346 -20.41 -7.56 -15.64
C LEU A 346 -21.73 -7.59 -16.44
N ASP A 347 -22.29 -8.76 -16.76
CA ASP A 347 -23.60 -8.86 -17.43
C ASP A 347 -24.77 -8.36 -16.55
N MET A 348 -24.58 -8.34 -15.23
CA MET A 348 -25.59 -7.88 -14.27
C MET A 348 -25.83 -6.36 -14.30
N PHE A 349 -24.96 -5.60 -14.96
CA PHE A 349 -25.02 -4.14 -15.03
C PHE A 349 -25.22 -3.64 -16.47
N ASP A 350 -25.89 -2.50 -16.63
CA ASP A 350 -25.95 -1.79 -17.91
C ASP A 350 -24.81 -0.73 -18.00
N ALA A 351 -24.85 0.20 -18.95
CA ALA A 351 -23.86 1.27 -19.04
C ALA A 351 -24.22 2.46 -18.11
N SER A 352 -23.22 3.05 -17.44
CA SER A 352 -23.39 4.21 -16.53
C SER A 352 -22.60 5.44 -16.97
N SER A 353 -23.10 6.63 -16.62
CA SER A 353 -22.44 7.94 -16.78
C SER A 353 -21.23 8.16 -15.87
N ALA A 354 -21.05 7.32 -14.85
CA ALA A 354 -20.00 7.46 -13.84
C ALA A 354 -18.58 7.81 -14.36
N PRO A 355 -18.10 7.28 -15.51
CA PRO A 355 -16.77 7.64 -16.04
C PRO A 355 -16.62 9.10 -16.51
N ASN A 356 -17.72 9.79 -16.77
CA ASN A 356 -17.72 11.24 -17.05
C ASN A 356 -17.65 12.04 -15.74
N GLU A 357 -18.21 11.49 -14.66
CA GLU A 357 -18.41 12.16 -13.37
C GLU A 357 -17.30 11.89 -12.35
N SER A 358 -16.55 10.80 -12.54
CA SER A 358 -15.33 10.46 -11.77
C SER A 358 -14.06 11.03 -12.39
N ARG A 359 -14.15 11.83 -13.46
CA ARG A 359 -12.99 12.41 -14.14
C ARG A 359 -12.28 13.39 -13.22
N VAL A 360 -10.98 13.18 -13.01
CA VAL A 360 -10.12 14.15 -12.33
C VAL A 360 -9.74 15.24 -13.34
N GLU A 361 -9.90 16.50 -12.94
CA GLU A 361 -9.53 17.66 -13.76
C GLU A 361 -8.13 18.17 -13.41
N GLN A 362 -7.48 18.79 -14.40
CA GLN A 362 -6.12 19.29 -14.25
C GLN A 362 -6.07 20.56 -13.40
N GLN A 363 -5.10 20.60 -12.49
CA GLN A 363 -4.72 21.79 -11.74
C GLN A 363 -3.89 22.71 -12.63
N LYS A 364 -4.25 24.00 -12.61
CA LYS A 364 -3.47 25.05 -13.29
C LYS A 364 -2.25 25.43 -12.48
N LEU A 365 -1.16 25.76 -13.14
CA LEU A 365 0.03 26.27 -12.47
C LEU A 365 -0.23 27.67 -11.92
N PHE A 366 0.27 27.94 -10.71
CA PHE A 366 0.20 29.28 -10.12
C PHE A 366 1.18 30.22 -10.82
N SER A 367 0.80 31.49 -10.98
CA SER A 367 1.71 32.52 -11.50
C SER A 367 2.77 32.97 -10.49
N GLU A 368 2.55 32.71 -9.20
CA GLU A 368 3.38 33.17 -8.07
C GLU A 368 3.53 32.05 -7.02
N PRO A 369 4.68 31.94 -6.32
CA PRO A 369 4.87 30.93 -5.28
C PRO A 369 3.95 31.11 -4.06
N VAL A 370 3.30 30.03 -3.62
CA VAL A 370 2.46 30.00 -2.40
C VAL A 370 3.32 29.60 -1.19
N ARG A 371 3.12 30.27 -0.05
CA ARG A 371 3.77 29.93 1.22
C ARG A 371 2.75 29.50 2.28
N ILE A 372 2.80 28.23 2.67
CA ILE A 372 2.01 27.65 3.75
C ILE A 372 2.83 27.57 5.04
N ILE A 373 2.18 27.65 6.20
CA ILE A 373 2.79 27.45 7.52
C ILE A 373 1.84 26.63 8.38
N GLU A 374 2.09 25.32 8.45
CA GLU A 374 1.27 24.39 9.24
C GLU A 374 1.85 24.08 10.63
N LYS A 375 1.01 23.46 11.46
CA LYS A 375 1.38 22.96 12.80
C LYS A 375 1.17 21.45 12.89
N TYR A 376 2.13 20.77 13.51
CA TYR A 376 2.06 19.34 13.80
C TYR A 376 2.25 19.10 15.32
N PRO A 377 1.83 17.95 15.87
CA PRO A 377 1.98 17.67 17.29
C PRO A 377 3.44 17.32 17.63
N ALA A 378 4.03 18.08 18.55
CA ALA A 378 5.34 17.79 19.13
C ALA A 378 5.19 17.57 20.64
N GLY A 379 5.86 16.55 21.18
CA GLY A 379 5.88 16.32 22.63
C GLY A 379 6.58 17.45 23.39
N ASP A 380 6.11 17.73 24.61
CA ASP A 380 6.52 18.85 25.47
C ASP A 380 8.01 18.83 25.88
N GLY A 381 8.71 17.71 25.64
CA GLY A 381 10.13 17.55 25.90
C GLY A 381 11.02 18.08 24.78
N GLY A 382 12.01 18.91 25.14
CA GLY A 382 13.10 19.35 24.27
C GLY A 382 12.85 20.66 23.53
N ASP A 383 13.91 21.21 22.93
CA ASP A 383 13.88 22.52 22.25
C ASP A 383 13.03 22.46 20.97
N LEU A 384 11.83 23.06 21.02
CA LEU A 384 10.92 23.12 19.88
C LEU A 384 11.48 23.93 18.70
N LYS A 385 12.42 24.85 18.94
CA LYS A 385 13.06 25.64 17.86
C LYS A 385 13.86 24.76 16.90
N LYS A 386 14.30 23.59 17.35
CA LYS A 386 15.09 22.63 16.57
C LYS A 386 14.26 21.53 15.91
N LYS A 387 12.94 21.73 15.83
CA LYS A 387 11.99 20.75 15.28
C LYS A 387 11.25 21.28 14.04
N HIS A 388 11.64 22.43 13.50
CA HIS A 388 11.02 22.95 12.28
C HIS A 388 11.30 22.04 11.08
N MET A 389 10.37 22.00 10.13
CA MET A 389 10.50 21.31 8.83
C MET A 389 10.27 22.35 7.74
N ILE A 390 11.03 22.29 6.65
CA ILE A 390 10.88 23.16 5.49
C ILE A 390 10.92 22.28 4.25
N CYS A 391 9.87 22.31 3.44
CA CYS A 391 9.78 21.60 2.17
C CYS A 391 9.36 22.57 1.06
N LEU A 392 10.00 22.45 -0.10
CA LEU A 392 9.67 23.16 -1.33
C LEU A 392 9.09 22.13 -2.29
N ASN A 393 7.93 22.44 -2.88
CA ASN A 393 7.15 21.53 -3.68
C ASN A 393 6.74 22.24 -4.98
N TRP A 394 6.79 21.53 -6.10
CA TRP A 394 6.47 22.04 -7.44
C TRP A 394 5.53 21.07 -8.15
N LEU A 395 4.44 21.61 -8.70
CA LEU A 395 3.68 20.96 -9.77
C LEU A 395 4.44 21.19 -11.08
N LEU A 396 4.80 20.12 -11.81
CA LEU A 396 5.80 20.22 -12.88
C LEU A 396 5.21 20.59 -14.26
N ALA A 397 3.96 20.24 -14.52
CA ALA A 397 3.29 20.52 -15.79
C ALA A 397 1.77 20.62 -15.65
N GLU A 398 1.11 21.44 -16.48
CA GLU A 398 -0.35 21.44 -16.64
C GLU A 398 -0.84 20.30 -17.55
N LYS A 399 -0.05 20.00 -18.59
CA LYS A 399 -0.38 19.02 -19.62
C LYS A 399 0.32 17.68 -19.33
N PRO A 400 -0.20 16.55 -19.84
CA PRO A 400 0.55 15.30 -19.85
C PRO A 400 1.90 15.53 -20.54
N LEU A 401 2.93 14.92 -19.99
CA LEU A 401 4.27 14.94 -20.56
C LEU A 401 4.35 13.94 -21.73
N ASP A 402 5.43 13.99 -22.49
CA ASP A 402 5.80 12.91 -23.39
C ASP A 402 6.64 11.84 -22.64
N LEU A 403 6.63 10.62 -23.15
CA LEU A 403 7.26 9.46 -22.51
C LEU A 403 8.79 9.60 -22.35
N GLU A 404 9.46 10.40 -23.18
CA GLU A 404 10.90 10.66 -23.05
C GLU A 404 11.17 11.63 -21.90
N THR A 405 10.35 12.67 -21.76
CA THR A 405 10.38 13.61 -20.62
C THR A 405 10.03 12.91 -19.30
N GLU A 406 9.01 12.04 -19.26
CA GLU A 406 8.64 11.27 -18.05
C GLU A 406 9.81 10.39 -17.56
N LEU A 407 10.39 9.60 -18.46
CA LEU A 407 11.57 8.78 -18.15
C LEU A 407 12.78 9.65 -17.73
N THR A 408 12.94 10.82 -18.34
CA THR A 408 14.00 11.79 -18.00
C THR A 408 13.83 12.36 -16.59
N LEU A 409 12.60 12.61 -16.12
CA LEU A 409 12.35 13.06 -14.75
C LEU A 409 12.75 11.98 -13.72
N GLY A 410 12.39 10.71 -13.95
CA GLY A 410 12.82 9.61 -13.07
C GLY A 410 14.34 9.43 -13.03
N PHE A 411 15.02 9.61 -14.18
CA PHE A 411 16.49 9.61 -14.23
C PHE A 411 17.10 10.81 -13.48
N LEU A 412 16.50 12.00 -13.64
CA LEU A 412 16.95 13.24 -12.99
C LEU A 412 16.78 13.18 -11.45
N ASP A 413 15.69 12.60 -10.95
CA ASP A 413 15.52 12.35 -9.51
C ASP A 413 16.66 11.49 -8.95
N HIS A 414 16.91 10.33 -9.56
CA HIS A 414 17.97 9.44 -9.12
C HIS A 414 19.34 10.13 -9.14
N LEU A 415 19.60 10.93 -10.18
CA LEU A 415 20.81 11.73 -10.31
C LEU A 415 20.94 12.77 -9.19
N MET A 416 19.86 13.43 -8.76
CA MET A 416 19.86 14.48 -7.73
C MET A 416 19.78 13.97 -6.27
N LEU A 417 19.01 12.91 -6.02
CA LEU A 417 18.60 12.46 -4.69
C LEU A 417 18.83 10.96 -4.41
N GLY A 418 18.99 10.12 -5.45
CA GLY A 418 18.98 8.66 -5.33
C GLY A 418 20.08 8.05 -4.45
N THR A 419 21.21 8.74 -4.24
CA THR A 419 22.33 8.26 -3.42
C THR A 419 22.85 9.33 -2.44
N PRO A 420 23.55 8.95 -1.36
CA PRO A 420 24.24 9.92 -0.49
C PRO A 420 25.32 10.77 -1.18
N ALA A 421 25.73 10.41 -2.40
CA ALA A 421 26.69 11.17 -3.21
C ALA A 421 25.99 12.07 -4.26
N SER A 422 24.69 11.89 -4.50
CA SER A 422 23.90 12.69 -5.44
C SER A 422 23.84 14.15 -4.94
N PRO A 423 24.04 15.16 -5.81
CA PRO A 423 24.54 16.47 -5.38
C PRO A 423 23.54 17.25 -4.53
N LEU A 424 22.24 17.26 -4.88
CA LEU A 424 21.22 17.99 -4.11
C LEU A 424 21.09 17.38 -2.69
N ARG A 425 20.98 16.05 -2.61
CA ARG A 425 20.95 15.32 -1.33
C ARG A 425 22.20 15.55 -0.49
N LYS A 426 23.37 15.47 -1.11
CA LYS A 426 24.64 15.69 -0.44
C LYS A 426 24.75 17.11 0.12
N ILE A 427 24.46 18.12 -0.70
CA ILE A 427 24.56 19.54 -0.32
C ILE A 427 23.59 19.89 0.81
N LEU A 428 22.34 19.38 0.77
CA LEU A 428 21.37 19.62 1.84
C LEU A 428 21.84 19.04 3.18
N LEU A 429 22.35 17.80 3.19
CA LEU A 429 22.85 17.17 4.43
C LEU A 429 24.17 17.78 4.92
N GLU A 430 25.10 18.13 4.03
CA GLU A 430 26.37 18.78 4.40
C GLU A 430 26.20 20.27 4.77
N SER A 431 25.05 20.90 4.49
CA SER A 431 24.77 22.29 4.87
C SER A 431 24.67 22.51 6.38
N GLY A 432 24.33 21.46 7.15
CA GLY A 432 24.05 21.56 8.59
C GLY A 432 22.79 22.35 8.95
N LEU A 433 21.91 22.65 7.99
CA LEU A 433 20.67 23.41 8.22
C LEU A 433 19.54 22.58 8.88
N GLY A 434 19.63 21.25 8.86
CA GLY A 434 18.72 20.29 9.50
C GLY A 434 19.32 18.88 9.53
N ASP A 435 18.70 17.95 10.26
CA ASP A 435 19.27 16.61 10.53
C ASP A 435 19.07 15.61 9.37
N ALA A 436 17.99 15.75 8.60
CA ALA A 436 17.63 14.82 7.53
C ALA A 436 16.77 15.49 6.43
N ILE A 437 16.61 14.77 5.32
CA ILE A 437 15.82 15.18 4.15
C ILE A 437 14.39 14.66 4.25
N VAL A 438 13.44 15.49 3.83
CA VAL A 438 12.02 15.14 3.59
C VAL A 438 11.62 15.50 2.16
N GLY A 439 10.41 15.12 1.75
CA GLY A 439 9.82 15.56 0.47
C GLY A 439 9.80 14.53 -0.66
N GLY A 440 10.24 13.28 -0.48
CA GLY A 440 10.00 12.20 -1.46
C GLY A 440 10.90 12.21 -2.71
N GLY A 441 10.97 13.32 -3.43
CA GLY A 441 11.64 13.44 -4.74
C GLY A 441 10.63 13.76 -5.85
N ILE A 442 10.79 13.15 -7.03
CA ILE A 442 9.73 13.07 -8.05
C ILE A 442 8.64 12.11 -7.60
N GLU A 443 7.38 12.53 -7.76
CA GLU A 443 6.19 11.71 -7.56
C GLU A 443 5.26 11.84 -8.78
N ASP A 444 4.97 10.71 -9.44
CA ASP A 444 4.31 10.60 -10.74
C ASP A 444 3.04 9.71 -10.72
N GLU A 445 2.63 9.21 -9.55
CA GLU A 445 1.45 8.35 -9.36
C GLU A 445 0.08 9.10 -9.42
N LEU A 446 0.06 10.40 -9.73
CA LEU A 446 -1.14 11.26 -9.82
C LEU A 446 -1.28 11.86 -11.24
N LEU A 447 -2.43 12.48 -11.55
CA LEU A 447 -2.74 13.04 -12.88
C LEU A 447 -1.69 14.01 -13.46
N GLN A 448 -0.91 14.67 -12.60
CA GLN A 448 0.18 15.56 -12.98
C GLN A 448 1.36 15.32 -12.01
N PRO A 449 2.60 15.20 -12.50
CA PRO A 449 3.74 14.89 -11.66
C PRO A 449 4.17 16.10 -10.83
N GLN A 450 4.65 15.82 -9.61
CA GLN A 450 5.19 16.80 -8.68
C GLN A 450 6.66 16.49 -8.34
N PHE A 451 7.41 17.52 -7.96
CA PHE A 451 8.73 17.39 -7.33
C PHE A 451 8.70 18.05 -5.96
N SER A 452 9.16 17.34 -4.94
CA SER A 452 9.19 17.83 -3.57
C SER A 452 10.55 17.56 -2.93
N ILE A 453 11.08 18.54 -2.19
CA ILE A 453 12.36 18.41 -1.47
C ILE A 453 12.43 19.35 -0.27
N GLY A 454 12.92 18.85 0.85
CA GLY A 454 13.01 19.60 2.09
C GLY A 454 14.00 19.04 3.10
N ILE A 455 14.04 19.69 4.25
CA ILE A 455 14.81 19.28 5.44
C ILE A 455 13.92 19.30 6.69
N GLU A 456 14.18 18.37 7.60
CA GLU A 456 13.56 18.32 8.93
C GLU A 456 14.56 18.68 10.04
N ARG A 457 14.02 19.06 11.21
CA ARG A 457 14.77 19.41 12.44
C ARG A 457 15.73 20.58 12.21
N CYS A 458 15.22 21.61 11.54
CA CYS A 458 16.00 22.81 11.22
C CYS A 458 16.45 23.54 12.50
N LEU A 459 17.65 24.12 12.48
CA LEU A 459 18.34 24.71 13.65
C LEU A 459 17.94 26.16 14.01
#